data_AF-A0A962QJF6-F1
#
_entry.id   AF-A0A962QJF6-F1
#
_cell.length_a   1.000
_cell.length_b   1.000
_cell.length_c   1.000
_cell.angle_alpha   90.00
_cell.angle_beta   90.00
_cell.angle_gamma   90.00
#
_symmetry.space_group_name_H-M   'P 1'
#
loop_
_entity.id
_entity.type
_entity.pdbx_description
1 polymer ?
#
loop_
_entity_poly.entity_id
_entity_poly.type
_entity_poly.pdbx_seq_one_letter_code
_entity_poly.pdbx_strand_id
1 'polypeptide(L)'
;MNHVHAAALLKNPFSSKNWEKNIRQVSVEPCDVHEDPLGYRAVFFLREDDERAETCEMFVVGASYLAQREYNLTKAGYVAPMTQKAIGLIEGKIGTRLPVELA
;
A
#
# COMPACT_ATOMS: atom_id res chain seq x y z
N MET A 1 33.35 35.75 -6.24
CA MET A 1 31.92 35.76 -5.87
C MET A 1 31.27 34.57 -6.59
N ASN A 2 30.81 33.59 -5.83
CA ASN A 2 30.36 32.30 -6.32
C ASN A 2 28.98 32.41 -6.95
N HIS A 3 28.88 32.19 -8.27
CA HIS A 3 27.61 31.90 -8.93
C HIS A 3 27.30 30.41 -8.73
N VAL A 4 26.48 30.10 -7.73
CA VAL A 4 25.97 28.74 -7.53
C VAL A 4 24.81 28.53 -8.52
N HIS A 5 24.97 27.52 -9.37
CA HIS A 5 23.99 27.06 -10.35
C HIS A 5 22.62 26.80 -9.71
N ALA A 6 21.61 27.57 -10.11
CA ALA A 6 20.22 27.19 -9.94
C ALA A 6 19.89 26.07 -10.94
N ALA A 7 20.27 24.84 -10.60
CA ALA A 7 19.69 23.66 -11.23
C ALA A 7 18.21 23.64 -10.85
N ALA A 8 17.38 24.19 -11.73
CA ALA A 8 15.94 24.01 -11.68
C ALA A 8 15.68 22.50 -11.56
N LEU A 9 15.13 22.09 -10.41
CA LEU A 9 14.67 20.74 -10.13
C LEU A 9 13.63 20.37 -11.20
N LEU A 10 14.08 19.79 -12.30
CA LEU A 10 13.24 19.12 -13.28
C LEU A 10 12.54 17.99 -12.54
N LYS A 11 11.33 18.25 -12.03
CA LYS A 11 10.43 17.20 -11.55
C LYS A 11 10.25 16.23 -12.72
N ASN A 12 10.77 15.02 -12.56
CA ASN A 12 10.59 13.96 -13.53
C ASN A 12 9.07 13.80 -13.81
N PRO A 13 8.59 14.07 -15.04
CA PRO A 13 7.18 13.96 -15.38
C PRO A 13 6.68 12.51 -15.33
N PHE A 14 7.59 11.53 -15.19
CA PHE A 14 7.31 10.10 -15.11
C PHE A 14 7.29 9.55 -13.67
N SER A 15 7.13 10.39 -12.65
CA SER A 15 6.95 9.89 -11.28
C SER A 15 5.55 9.31 -11.11
N SER A 16 5.44 7.98 -11.02
CA SER A 16 4.19 7.29 -10.72
C SER A 16 3.57 7.87 -9.44
N LYS A 17 2.30 8.26 -9.53
CA LYS A 17 1.62 8.93 -8.43
C LYS A 17 1.35 7.92 -7.30
N ASN A 18 1.70 8.26 -6.07
CA ASN A 18 1.36 7.43 -4.91
C ASN A 18 -0.16 7.48 -4.68
N TRP A 19 -0.84 6.35 -4.88
CA TRP A 19 -2.27 6.17 -4.62
C TRP A 19 -2.60 6.22 -3.13
N GLU A 20 -1.65 5.80 -2.29
CA GLU A 20 -1.82 5.58 -0.86
C GLU A 20 -1.28 6.74 -0.01
N LYS A 21 -1.34 7.97 -0.53
CA LYS A 21 -0.83 9.18 0.15
C LYS A 21 -1.50 9.45 1.51
N ASN A 22 -2.73 8.98 1.70
CA ASN A 22 -3.51 9.16 2.92
C ASN A 22 -3.39 7.96 3.87
N ILE A 23 -2.56 6.96 3.57
CA ILE A 23 -2.37 5.81 4.46
C ILE A 23 -1.18 6.11 5.38
N ARG A 24 -1.40 6.07 6.69
CA ARG A 24 -0.37 6.27 7.71
C ARG A 24 0.46 5.01 7.92
N GLN A 25 -0.20 3.88 8.08
CA GLN A 25 0.42 2.61 8.39
C GLN A 25 -0.45 1.45 7.91
N VAL A 26 0.16 0.26 7.83
CA VAL A 26 -0.53 -1.00 7.56
C VAL A 26 -0.03 -2.05 8.53
N SER A 27 -0.95 -2.89 9.00
CA SER A 27 -0.67 -4.08 9.79
C SER A 27 -1.30 -5.31 9.15
N VAL A 28 -0.88 -6.50 9.58
CA VAL A 28 -1.39 -7.78 9.07
C VAL A 28 -1.88 -8.59 10.25
N GLU A 29 -3.12 -9.04 10.17
CA GLU A 29 -3.80 -9.80 11.22
C GLU A 29 -4.21 -11.18 10.68
N PRO A 30 -4.19 -12.23 11.52
CA PRO A 30 -4.86 -13.48 11.17
C PRO A 30 -6.38 -13.24 11.08
N CYS A 31 -7.04 -13.96 10.18
CA CYS A 31 -8.49 -13.95 10.05
C CYS A 31 -9.02 -15.37 9.84
N ASP A 32 -10.34 -15.52 9.96
CA ASP A 32 -10.98 -16.80 9.65
C ASP A 32 -10.79 -17.14 8.16
N VAL A 33 -10.68 -18.43 7.85
CA VAL A 33 -10.57 -18.92 6.46
C VAL A 33 -11.83 -18.67 5.65
N HIS A 34 -12.97 -18.44 6.31
CA HIS A 34 -14.20 -17.97 5.71
C HIS A 34 -14.15 -16.49 5.32
N GLU A 35 -13.27 -15.68 5.93
CA GLU A 35 -13.02 -14.29 5.53
C GLU A 35 -12.01 -14.20 4.38
N ASP A 36 -10.90 -14.92 4.47
CA ASP A 36 -9.90 -15.01 3.41
C ASP A 36 -9.23 -16.39 3.40
N PRO A 37 -9.09 -17.06 2.25
CA PRO A 37 -8.55 -18.41 2.17
C PRO A 37 -7.10 -18.54 2.63
N LEU A 38 -6.34 -17.44 2.69
CA LEU A 38 -4.97 -17.43 3.20
C LEU A 38 -4.91 -17.26 4.72
N GLY A 39 -6.05 -17.00 5.38
CA GLY A 39 -6.14 -16.82 6.83
C GLY A 39 -5.49 -15.53 7.34
N TYR A 40 -5.29 -14.54 6.46
CA TYR A 40 -4.74 -13.24 6.80
C TYR A 40 -5.47 -12.10 6.11
N ARG A 41 -5.47 -10.94 6.74
CA ARG A 41 -5.94 -9.67 6.17
C ARG A 41 -4.99 -8.53 6.49
N ALA A 42 -4.93 -7.54 5.60
CA ALA A 42 -4.21 -6.30 5.82
C ALA A 42 -5.15 -5.21 6.33
N VAL A 43 -4.78 -4.56 7.43
CA VAL A 43 -5.51 -3.44 8.03
C VAL A 43 -4.74 -2.15 7.74
N PHE A 44 -5.34 -1.28 6.92
CA PHE A 44 -4.78 -0.01 6.51
C PHE A 44 -5.37 1.10 7.37
N PHE A 45 -4.50 1.87 8.02
CA PHE A 45 -4.87 2.99 8.87
C PHE A 45 -4.68 4.28 8.10
N LEU A 46 -5.74 5.07 7.99
CA LEU A 46 -5.74 6.34 7.29
C LEU A 46 -5.13 7.44 8.18
N ARG A 47 -4.55 8.45 7.53
CA ARG A 47 -4.23 9.73 8.16
C ARG A 47 -5.54 10.49 8.30
N GLU A 48 -5.91 10.83 9.52
CA GLU A 48 -6.91 11.85 9.76
C GLU A 48 -6.27 13.22 9.47
N ASP A 49 -7.01 14.10 8.81
CA ASP A 49 -6.55 15.47 8.54
C ASP A 49 -6.54 16.34 9.83
N ASP A 50 -7.13 15.85 10.92
CA ASP A 50 -7.21 16.52 12.23
C ASP A 50 -6.45 15.71 13.30
N GLU A 51 -5.42 16.30 13.89
CA GLU A 51 -4.62 15.71 14.98
C GLU A 51 -5.42 15.46 16.26
N ARG A 52 -6.65 15.99 16.36
CA ARG A 52 -7.55 15.87 17.52
C ARG A 52 -8.63 14.82 17.35
N ALA A 53 -8.69 14.16 16.21
CA ALA A 53 -9.69 13.12 15.98
C ALA A 53 -9.37 11.88 16.83
N GLU A 54 -10.38 11.42 17.57
CA GLU A 54 -10.27 10.29 18.49
C GLU A 54 -10.38 8.93 17.77
N THR A 55 -10.63 8.92 16.46
CA THR A 55 -11.09 7.74 15.71
C THR A 55 -10.30 7.47 14.44
N CYS A 56 -9.15 6.79 14.54
CA CYS A 56 -8.38 6.42 13.36
C CYS A 56 -9.22 5.59 12.34
N GLU A 57 -9.57 6.21 11.21
CA GLU A 57 -10.27 5.51 10.13
C GLU A 57 -9.39 4.37 9.57
N MET A 58 -10.00 3.22 9.34
CA MET A 58 -9.31 2.06 8.81
C MET A 58 -10.16 1.32 7.78
N PHE A 59 -9.48 0.66 6.84
CA PHE A 59 -10.09 -0.30 5.94
C PHE A 59 -9.27 -1.58 5.87
N VAL A 60 -9.92 -2.67 5.48
CA VAL A 60 -9.34 -4.02 5.50
C VAL A 60 -9.37 -4.59 4.09
N VAL A 61 -8.31 -5.33 3.73
CA VAL A 61 -8.23 -6.09 2.48
C VAL A 61 -7.77 -7.51 2.80
N GLY A 62 -8.51 -8.52 2.35
CA GLY A 62 -8.10 -9.92 2.45
C GLY A 62 -6.78 -10.16 1.72
N ALA A 63 -5.92 -11.00 2.29
CA ALA A 63 -4.59 -11.28 1.73
C ALA A 63 -4.64 -11.75 0.28
N SER A 64 -5.65 -12.54 -0.08
CA SER A 64 -5.83 -13.07 -1.44
C SER A 64 -6.02 -11.98 -2.50
N TYR A 65 -6.51 -10.79 -2.12
CA TYR A 65 -6.76 -9.68 -3.03
C TYR A 65 -5.60 -8.69 -3.18
N LEU A 66 -4.58 -8.75 -2.32
CA LEU A 66 -3.53 -7.73 -2.27
C LEU A 66 -2.66 -7.70 -3.53
N ALA A 67 -2.28 -8.86 -4.04
CA ALA A 67 -1.46 -8.95 -5.24
C ALA A 67 -2.21 -8.40 -6.48
N GLN A 68 -3.51 -8.72 -6.60
CA GLN A 68 -4.34 -8.16 -7.66
C GLN A 68 -4.54 -6.65 -7.52
N ARG A 69 -4.71 -6.16 -6.29
CA ARG A 69 -4.79 -4.72 -6.00
C ARG A 69 -3.53 -3.99 -6.43
N GLU A 70 -2.35 -4.53 -6.11
CA GLU A 70 -1.06 -3.97 -6.51
C GLU A 70 -0.92 -3.94 -8.04
N TYR A 71 -1.22 -5.07 -8.70
CA TYR A 71 -1.18 -5.17 -10.16
C TYR A 71 -2.07 -4.13 -10.84
N ASN A 72 -3.32 -3.97 -10.39
CA ASN A 72 -4.27 -3.01 -10.95
C ASN A 72 -3.79 -1.56 -10.78
N LEU A 73 -3.23 -1.21 -9.62
CA LEU A 73 -2.71 0.13 -9.35
C LEU A 73 -1.48 0.42 -10.22
N THR A 74 -0.56 -0.53 -10.32
CA THR A 74 0.63 -0.43 -11.18
C THR A 74 0.24 -0.28 -12.64
N LYS A 75 -0.71 -1.08 -13.14
CA LYS A 75 -1.25 -0.98 -14.50
C LYS A 75 -1.88 0.39 -14.79
N ALA A 76 -2.49 1.01 -13.78
CA ALA A 76 -3.08 2.35 -13.88
C ALA A 76 -2.06 3.49 -13.70
N GLY A 77 -0.75 3.19 -13.59
CA GLY A 77 0.31 4.19 -13.44
C GLY A 77 0.49 4.72 -12.02
N TYR A 78 -0.07 4.05 -11.02
CA TYR A 78 0.07 4.38 -9.62
C TYR A 78 1.08 3.47 -8.92
N VAL A 79 1.65 3.97 -7.82
CA VAL A 79 2.36 3.12 -6.85
C VAL A 79 1.54 3.00 -5.58
N ALA A 80 1.65 1.85 -4.92
CA ALA A 80 0.93 1.51 -3.70
C ALA A 80 1.90 0.95 -2.63
N PRO A 81 2.73 1.81 -2.00
CA PRO A 81 3.79 1.35 -1.11
C PRO A 81 3.29 0.61 0.14
N MET A 82 2.11 0.95 0.66
CA MET A 82 1.52 0.27 1.81
C MET A 82 0.91 -1.07 1.39
N THR A 83 0.36 -1.17 0.19
CA THR A 83 -0.02 -2.46 -0.40
C THR A 83 1.20 -3.38 -0.53
N GLN A 84 2.29 -2.87 -1.12
CA GLN A 84 3.55 -3.63 -1.26
C GLN A 84 4.12 -4.05 0.09
N LYS A 85 4.06 -3.18 1.11
CA LYS A 85 4.45 -3.52 2.48
C LYS A 85 3.57 -4.63 3.06
N ALA A 86 2.25 -4.57 2.86
CA ALA A 86 1.33 -5.60 3.34
C ALA A 86 1.62 -6.96 2.69
N ILE A 87 1.84 -6.98 1.37
CA ILE A 87 2.24 -8.17 0.62
C ILE A 87 3.50 -8.77 1.25
N GLY A 88 4.57 -7.99 1.40
CA GLY A 88 5.82 -8.50 1.98
C GLY A 88 5.68 -9.04 3.41
N LEU A 89 4.82 -8.41 4.23
CA LEU A 89 4.52 -8.91 5.58
C LEU A 89 3.79 -10.26 5.56
N ILE A 90 2.84 -10.45 4.63
CA ILE A 90 2.09 -11.71 4.50
C ILE A 90 2.97 -12.80 3.90
N GLU A 91 3.70 -12.51 2.82
CA GLU A 91 4.63 -13.45 2.19
C GLU A 91 5.69 -13.94 3.19
N GLY A 92 6.18 -13.04 4.06
CA GLY A 92 7.08 -13.42 5.16
C GLY A 92 6.45 -14.33 6.21
N LYS A 93 5.12 -14.30 6.39
CA LYS A 93 4.38 -15.18 7.31
C LYS A 93 4.05 -16.54 6.69
N ILE A 94 3.64 -16.57 5.44
CA ILE A 94 3.22 -17.81 4.76
C ILE A 94 4.38 -18.54 4.05
N GLY A 95 5.52 -17.87 3.86
CA GLY A 95 6.72 -18.46 3.24
C GLY A 95 6.64 -18.62 1.72
N THR A 96 5.61 -18.06 1.08
CA THR A 96 5.37 -18.14 -0.36
C THR A 96 4.92 -16.79 -0.89
N ARG A 97 4.99 -16.61 -2.22
CA ARG A 97 4.49 -15.40 -2.87
C ARG A 97 2.98 -15.41 -2.99
N LEU A 98 2.36 -14.24 -2.86
CA LEU A 98 0.92 -14.11 -3.10
C LEU A 98 0.60 -14.27 -4.60
N PRO A 99 -0.41 -15.07 -4.96
CA PRO A 99 -0.79 -15.25 -6.35
C PRO A 99 -1.48 -13.98 -6.88
N VAL A 100 -1.15 -13.60 -8.11
CA VAL A 100 -1.95 -12.63 -8.87
C VAL A 100 -3.04 -13.41 -9.60
N GLU A 101 -4.29 -13.26 -9.20
CA GLU A 101 -5.41 -13.80 -9.97
C GLU A 101 -5.62 -12.96 -11.23
N LEU A 102 -5.00 -13.39 -12.34
CA LEU A 102 -5.26 -12.80 -13.65
C LEU A 102 -6.71 -13.10 -14.05
N ALA A 103 -7.60 -12.14 -13.79
CA ALA A 103 -8.97 -12.12 -14.30
C ALA A 103 -8.99 -11.89 -15.82
#